data_AF-A0A9D9RF49-F1
#
_entry.id   AF-A0A9D9RF49-F1
#
_cell.length_a   1.000
_cell.length_b   1.000
_cell.length_c   1.000
_cell.angle_alpha   90.00
_cell.angle_beta   90.00
_cell.angle_gamma   90.00
#
_symmetry.space_group_name_H-M   'P 1'
#
loop_
_entity.id
_entity.type
_entity.pdbx_description
1 polymer ?
#
loop_
_entity_poly.entity_id
_entity_poly.type
_entity_poly.pdbx_seq_one_letter_code
_entity_poly.pdbx_strand_id
1 'polypeptide(L)'
;TVIWCSDCGTRGQLQVYNGMEWTDLTGGTAASSGIVFTALNLSAISSTSASAAAGISSDGGASITAKGVVWSTSVNPTIALSTKTNDGTGTSAFTSSLSALNTSTLYYIRAYATNANGTVYGAQQSFTTLGAVPTLSTTSATGISLTGGTTGGNITYNGGTTITRRGVCWSTNANPTINDNKLVIGSGDGSFTVSLTGLMGGTTYYIRAYATNGVGTGYGSQITLTTSAMLPGVAYLGGKIAYIFQAGDVGYVAGETHGFIIMNNKIGITGQFGGYNPTYSTYSYANTSTAFGSGMNNTRIMNGLSWNNFAKNIYNVSYSGYSDWYVPSSEEWNKIIPNWASIGIGAGNFQCTSEVSNYNSYYVAAYLSNNVMRGNLTNGGRSSNYDIIGIRNF
;
A
#
# COMPACT_ATOMS: atom_id res chain seq x y z
N THR A 1 13.98 75.47 -7.76
CA THR A 1 15.19 76.08 -7.18
C THR A 1 14.85 76.51 -5.78
N VAL A 2 15.48 75.93 -4.76
CA VAL A 2 15.25 76.35 -3.37
C VAL A 2 16.12 77.57 -3.12
N ILE A 3 15.50 78.70 -2.76
CA ILE A 3 16.21 79.93 -2.45
C ILE A 3 16.45 79.95 -0.95
N TRP A 4 17.71 79.84 -0.57
CA TRP A 4 18.15 79.99 0.81
C TRP A 4 18.82 81.34 0.94
N CYS A 5 18.63 81.95 2.10
CA CYS A 5 19.32 83.17 2.42
C CYS A 5 19.98 83.02 3.79
N SER A 6 21.31 83.11 3.78
CA SER A 6 22.13 83.20 4.99
C SER A 6 22.19 84.67 5.41
N ASP A 7 21.80 84.95 6.66
CA ASP A 7 21.89 86.28 7.31
C ASP A 7 20.79 87.31 6.96
N CYS A 8 19.55 86.86 6.73
CA CYS A 8 18.41 87.74 6.42
C CYS A 8 17.27 87.73 7.44
N GLY A 9 17.27 86.80 8.40
CA GLY A 9 16.40 86.93 9.55
C GLY A 9 16.70 88.22 10.33
N THR A 10 15.73 88.71 11.11
CA THR A 10 15.91 89.94 11.93
C THR A 10 17.03 89.83 12.97
N ARG A 11 17.63 88.64 13.12
CA ARG A 11 18.80 88.34 13.95
C ARG A 11 19.90 87.57 13.21
N GLY A 12 19.92 87.63 11.87
CA GLY A 12 20.91 86.94 11.05
C GLY A 12 20.70 85.43 10.90
N GLN A 13 19.47 84.94 11.08
CA GLN A 13 19.18 83.52 10.92
C GLN A 13 19.15 83.09 9.44
N LEU A 14 19.40 81.80 9.21
CA LEU A 14 19.18 81.15 7.92
C LEU A 14 17.67 81.02 7.67
N GLN A 15 17.20 81.49 6.51
CA GLN A 15 15.78 81.41 6.12
C GLN A 15 15.60 80.68 4.78
N VAL A 16 14.46 80.00 4.62
CA VAL A 16 14.03 79.40 3.34
C VAL A 16 12.78 80.11 2.83
N TYR A 17 12.74 80.38 1.52
CA TYR A 17 11.56 80.94 0.87
C TYR A 17 10.65 79.81 0.39
N ASN A 18 9.43 79.74 0.94
CA ASN A 18 8.46 78.68 0.63
C ASN A 18 7.56 78.98 -0.58
N GLY A 19 7.78 80.13 -1.25
CA GLY A 19 6.96 80.59 -2.37
C GLY A 19 6.04 81.77 -2.02
N MET A 20 5.75 81.99 -0.74
CA MET A 20 4.91 83.10 -0.26
C MET A 20 5.62 83.97 0.79
N GLU A 21 6.47 83.38 1.63
CA GLU A 21 7.18 84.09 2.70
C GLU A 21 8.54 83.44 3.01
N TRP A 22 9.36 84.19 3.75
CA TRP A 22 10.62 83.69 4.31
C TRP A 22 10.37 83.09 5.69
N THR A 23 10.81 81.86 5.91
CA THR A 23 10.63 81.14 7.19
C THR A 23 11.99 80.82 7.83
N ASP A 24 12.13 81.11 9.13
CA ASP A 24 13.31 80.76 9.93
C ASP A 24 13.54 79.24 9.95
N LEU A 25 14.75 78.80 9.61
CA LEU A 25 15.15 77.39 9.74
C LEU A 25 15.52 77.02 11.18
N THR A 26 15.79 77.99 12.04
CA THR A 26 16.14 77.79 13.44
C THR A 26 14.90 77.88 14.31
N GLY A 27 14.27 76.73 14.59
CA GLY A 27 13.10 76.63 15.47
C GLY A 27 12.02 75.66 14.98
N GLY A 28 12.07 75.26 13.71
CA GLY A 28 11.30 74.12 13.23
C GLY A 28 11.89 72.83 13.77
N THR A 29 11.05 71.96 14.35
CA THR A 29 11.43 70.58 14.66
C THR A 29 12.07 69.99 13.40
N ALA A 30 13.34 69.60 13.47
CA ALA A 30 14.02 68.93 12.37
C ALA A 30 13.10 67.82 11.82
N ALA A 31 12.97 67.75 10.49
CA ALA A 31 12.18 66.72 9.82
C ALA A 31 12.43 65.39 10.52
N SER A 32 11.40 64.90 11.24
CA SER A 32 11.56 63.72 12.07
C SER A 32 12.10 62.62 11.17
N SER A 33 13.27 62.05 11.49
CA SER A 33 13.75 60.85 10.80
C SER A 33 12.58 59.88 10.73
N GLY A 34 12.20 59.36 9.55
CA GLY A 34 11.09 58.41 9.47
C GLY A 34 11.32 57.20 10.39
N ILE A 35 10.30 56.37 10.63
CA ILE A 35 10.48 55.13 11.39
C ILE A 35 11.60 54.30 10.75
N VAL A 36 12.57 53.87 11.54
CA VAL A 36 13.72 53.07 11.08
C VAL A 36 13.65 51.67 11.69
N PHE A 37 13.80 50.65 10.85
CA PHE A 37 13.84 49.25 11.27
C PHE A 37 15.28 48.73 11.34
N THR A 38 15.49 47.78 12.23
CA THR A 38 16.62 46.85 12.15
C THR A 38 16.35 45.77 11.09
N ALA A 39 17.34 44.91 10.83
CA ALA A 39 17.21 43.83 9.84
C ALA A 39 16.05 42.89 10.18
N LEU A 40 15.26 42.56 9.15
CA LEU A 40 14.22 41.53 9.24
C LEU A 40 14.86 40.15 9.06
N ASN A 41 14.82 39.33 10.11
CA ASN A 41 15.40 37.99 10.13
C ASN A 41 14.29 36.92 10.06
N LEU A 42 14.45 35.95 9.16
CA LEU A 42 13.50 34.86 8.96
C LEU A 42 14.07 33.55 9.52
N SER A 43 13.23 32.77 10.19
CA SER A 43 13.63 31.51 10.82
C SER A 43 12.45 30.55 10.94
N ALA A 44 12.70 29.32 11.40
CA ALA A 44 11.68 28.29 11.65
C ALA A 44 10.70 28.09 10.47
N ILE A 45 11.21 28.17 9.24
CA ILE A 45 10.41 27.99 8.03
C ILE A 45 10.05 26.51 7.88
N SER A 46 8.76 26.22 7.95
CA SER A 46 8.18 24.90 7.74
C SER A 46 7.39 24.86 6.43
N SER A 47 6.63 23.78 6.20
CA SER A 47 5.72 23.69 5.07
C SER A 47 4.52 24.62 5.19
N THR A 48 4.12 25.05 6.40
CA THR A 48 2.90 25.84 6.63
C THR A 48 3.07 27.00 7.60
N SER A 49 4.28 27.26 8.07
CA SER A 49 4.59 28.32 9.02
C SER A 49 5.99 28.90 8.81
N ALA A 50 6.24 30.07 9.40
CA ALA A 50 7.55 30.70 9.50
C ALA A 50 7.57 31.66 10.70
N SER A 51 8.76 32.07 11.13
CA SER A 51 8.94 33.13 12.13
C SER A 51 9.74 34.28 11.54
N ALA A 52 9.35 35.51 11.89
CA ALA A 52 10.00 36.73 11.45
C ALA A 52 10.30 37.65 12.63
N ALA A 53 11.56 38.05 12.80
CA ALA A 53 11.99 38.92 13.89
C ALA A 53 12.55 40.23 13.35
N ALA A 54 12.13 41.35 13.95
CA ALA A 54 12.62 42.68 13.64
C ALA A 54 12.51 43.58 14.89
N GLY A 55 13.22 44.70 14.85
CA GLY A 55 13.15 45.77 15.85
C GLY A 55 13.07 47.14 15.20
N ILE A 56 12.71 48.15 16.00
CA ILE A 56 12.56 49.54 15.56
C ILE A 56 13.66 50.35 16.25
N SER A 57 14.59 50.92 15.47
CA SER A 57 15.70 51.71 15.98
C SER A 57 15.37 53.20 16.12
N SER A 58 14.30 53.67 15.49
CA SER A 58 13.74 55.01 15.68
C SER A 58 12.23 54.98 15.39
N ASP A 59 11.42 55.60 16.25
CA ASP A 59 9.97 55.76 16.07
C ASP A 59 9.62 56.99 15.21
N GLY A 60 10.63 57.74 14.80
CA GLY A 60 10.48 58.99 14.07
C GLY A 60 9.72 60.07 14.82
N GLY A 61 9.93 60.16 16.13
CA GLY A 61 9.44 61.27 16.95
C GLY A 61 7.97 61.18 17.35
N ALA A 62 7.28 60.10 16.99
CA ALA A 62 5.92 59.82 17.45
C ALA A 62 5.78 58.35 17.86
N SER A 63 5.13 58.12 19.00
CA SER A 63 4.96 56.78 19.57
C SER A 63 4.34 55.79 18.57
N ILE A 64 4.95 54.61 18.47
CA ILE A 64 4.43 53.51 17.65
C ILE A 64 3.13 52.96 18.25
N THR A 65 2.05 53.00 17.48
CA THR A 65 0.70 52.54 17.85
C THR A 65 0.37 51.13 17.36
N ALA A 66 1.11 50.61 16.38
CA ALA A 66 1.07 49.21 15.96
C ALA A 66 2.38 48.84 15.26
N LYS A 67 2.83 47.59 15.41
CA LYS A 67 3.96 47.03 14.67
C LYS A 67 3.75 45.56 14.38
N GLY A 68 4.49 45.03 13.42
CA GLY A 68 4.50 43.61 13.12
C GLY A 68 5.08 43.34 11.74
N VAL A 69 4.65 42.25 11.12
CA VAL A 69 4.98 41.92 9.72
C VAL A 69 3.73 41.79 8.88
N VAL A 70 3.87 42.04 7.59
CA VAL A 70 2.85 41.81 6.57
C VAL A 70 3.47 41.00 5.41
N TRP A 71 2.75 40.00 4.92
CA TRP A 71 3.25 39.08 3.89
C TRP A 71 2.22 38.77 2.80
N SER A 72 2.72 38.37 1.63
CA SER A 72 1.91 37.99 0.46
C SER A 72 2.73 37.14 -0.51
N THR A 73 2.06 36.47 -1.46
CA THR A 73 2.72 35.87 -2.62
C THR A 73 3.08 36.90 -3.71
N SER A 74 2.60 38.14 -3.56
CA SER A 74 2.98 39.29 -4.38
C SER A 74 3.99 40.18 -3.66
N VAL A 75 4.88 40.80 -4.45
CA VAL A 75 5.82 41.80 -3.94
C VAL A 75 5.11 43.01 -3.34
N ASN A 76 5.81 43.72 -2.47
CA ASN A 76 5.39 44.94 -1.77
C ASN A 76 4.10 44.76 -0.93
N PRO A 77 4.03 43.76 -0.03
CA PRO A 77 2.85 43.59 0.83
C PRO A 77 2.64 44.82 1.72
N THR A 78 1.38 45.18 1.95
CA THR A 78 0.96 46.32 2.76
C THR A 78 -0.05 45.90 3.82
N ILE A 79 -0.21 46.70 4.88
CA ILE A 79 -1.12 46.40 5.99
C ILE A 79 -2.61 46.35 5.60
N ALA A 80 -2.96 46.69 4.35
CA ALA A 80 -4.31 46.47 3.82
C ALA A 80 -4.66 44.98 3.72
N LEU A 81 -3.65 44.10 3.63
CA LEU A 81 -3.84 42.65 3.61
C LEU A 81 -4.29 42.12 4.97
N SER A 82 -5.03 41.01 4.96
CA SER A 82 -5.37 40.25 6.16
C SER A 82 -4.18 39.45 6.71
N THR A 83 -3.22 39.11 5.86
CA THR A 83 -1.98 38.39 6.19
C THR A 83 -0.94 39.32 6.83
N LYS A 84 -1.23 39.72 8.07
CA LYS A 84 -0.34 40.52 8.91
C LYS A 84 -0.45 40.10 10.37
N THR A 85 0.59 40.36 11.15
CA THR A 85 0.53 40.30 12.61
C THR A 85 0.27 41.68 13.20
N ASN A 86 -0.06 41.75 14.49
CA ASN A 86 0.05 42.97 15.30
C ASN A 86 0.72 42.58 16.61
N ASP A 87 1.99 42.92 16.72
CA ASP A 87 2.90 42.54 17.79
C ASP A 87 3.07 43.67 18.84
N GLY A 88 2.09 44.59 18.89
CA GLY A 88 1.95 45.59 19.94
C GLY A 88 2.45 46.98 19.57
N THR A 89 2.83 47.75 20.60
CA THR A 89 3.21 49.17 20.52
C THR A 89 4.67 49.40 20.93
N GLY A 90 5.16 50.64 20.80
CA GLY A 90 6.52 51.04 21.20
C GLY A 90 7.64 50.43 20.34
N THR A 91 8.90 50.74 20.68
CA THR A 91 10.08 50.44 19.84
C THR A 91 10.77 49.11 20.14
N SER A 92 10.38 48.40 21.20
CA SER A 92 10.96 47.10 21.55
C SER A 92 10.93 46.11 20.38
N ALA A 93 11.95 45.26 20.27
CA ALA A 93 12.00 44.19 19.28
C ALA A 93 10.77 43.28 19.39
N PHE A 94 10.36 42.71 18.25
CA PHE A 94 9.21 41.85 18.13
C PHE A 94 9.53 40.60 17.30
N THR A 95 8.76 39.55 17.52
CA THR A 95 8.83 38.30 16.76
C THR A 95 7.42 37.90 16.37
N SER A 96 7.20 37.78 15.07
CA SER A 96 5.92 37.45 14.46
C SER A 96 5.89 35.97 14.09
N SER A 97 4.78 35.30 14.40
CA SER A 97 4.53 33.91 13.98
C SER A 97 3.57 33.88 12.79
N LEU A 98 3.99 33.27 11.69
CA LEU A 98 3.18 33.09 10.49
C LEU A 98 2.66 31.66 10.45
N SER A 99 1.37 31.48 10.20
CA SER A 99 0.70 30.17 10.12
C SER A 99 -0.20 30.09 8.89
N ALA A 100 -0.71 28.88 8.60
CA ALA A 100 -1.60 28.62 7.47
C ALA A 100 -1.04 29.07 6.12
N LEU A 101 0.28 28.95 5.94
CA LEU A 101 0.94 29.18 4.66
C LEU A 101 0.75 27.97 3.74
N ASN A 102 0.75 28.21 2.43
CA ASN A 102 0.75 27.14 1.44
C ASN A 102 2.15 26.52 1.35
N THR A 103 2.25 25.21 1.13
CA THR A 103 3.54 24.51 1.02
C THR A 103 4.24 24.84 -0.31
N SER A 104 5.57 24.74 -0.36
CA SER A 104 6.37 25.02 -1.56
C SER A 104 6.03 26.36 -2.25
N THR A 105 5.69 27.38 -1.47
CA THR A 105 5.18 28.67 -1.96
C THR A 105 6.13 29.79 -1.56
N LEU A 106 6.49 30.64 -2.51
CA LEU A 106 7.28 31.86 -2.28
C LEU A 106 6.41 32.96 -1.67
N TYR A 107 6.86 33.51 -0.56
CA TYR A 107 6.26 34.66 0.11
C TYR A 107 7.23 35.83 0.18
N TYR A 108 6.70 37.03 -0.01
CA TYR A 108 7.35 38.30 0.27
C TYR A 108 6.81 38.84 1.59
N ILE A 109 7.70 39.40 2.41
CA ILE A 109 7.39 39.85 3.77
C ILE A 109 8.10 41.17 4.08
N ARG A 110 7.42 42.04 4.82
CA ARG A 110 7.95 43.33 5.29
C ARG A 110 7.58 43.53 6.75
N ALA A 111 8.49 44.07 7.54
CA ALA A 111 8.14 44.68 8.82
C ALA A 111 7.31 45.96 8.55
N TYR A 112 6.35 46.25 9.42
CA TYR A 112 5.61 47.51 9.39
C TYR A 112 5.51 48.10 10.79
N ALA A 113 5.32 49.42 10.85
CA ALA A 113 5.04 50.15 12.07
C ALA A 113 4.21 51.39 11.73
N THR A 114 3.25 51.68 12.60
CA THR A 114 2.31 52.80 12.46
C THR A 114 2.51 53.74 13.64
N ASN A 115 2.55 55.05 13.37
CA ASN A 115 2.45 56.10 14.37
C ASN A 115 1.45 57.17 13.88
N ALA A 116 1.39 58.31 14.57
CA ALA A 116 0.48 59.40 14.20
C ALA A 116 0.72 59.98 12.79
N ASN A 117 1.92 59.81 12.23
CA ASN A 117 2.30 60.30 10.91
C ASN A 117 2.04 59.28 9.78
N GLY A 118 1.58 58.07 10.11
CA GLY A 118 1.23 57.03 9.13
C GLY A 118 1.97 55.71 9.36
N THR A 119 1.94 54.86 8.32
CA THR A 119 2.59 53.53 8.35
C THR A 119 3.83 53.53 7.48
N VAL A 120 4.95 53.07 8.05
CA VAL A 120 6.21 52.86 7.34
C VAL A 120 6.52 51.37 7.31
N TYR A 121 7.21 50.95 6.26
CA TYR A 121 7.58 49.56 6.03
C TYR A 121 9.10 49.42 5.97
N GLY A 122 9.62 48.35 6.57
CA GLY A 122 11.00 47.96 6.41
C GLY A 122 11.32 47.44 5.01
N ALA A 123 12.58 47.05 4.84
CA ALA A 123 13.05 46.36 3.64
C ALA A 123 12.26 45.06 3.42
N GLN A 124 11.99 44.76 2.16
CA GLN A 124 11.34 43.50 1.80
C GLN A 124 12.34 42.34 1.88
N GLN A 125 11.88 41.24 2.45
CA GLN A 125 12.52 39.94 2.37
C GLN A 125 11.59 38.94 1.68
N SER A 126 12.13 37.78 1.34
CA SER A 126 11.35 36.67 0.81
C SER A 126 11.82 35.33 1.36
N PHE A 127 10.91 34.37 1.45
CA PHE A 127 11.20 32.98 1.79
C PHE A 127 10.25 32.04 1.07
N THR A 128 10.67 30.79 0.88
CA THR A 128 9.84 29.73 0.32
C THR A 128 9.54 28.72 1.42
N THR A 129 8.26 28.41 1.63
CA THR A 129 7.88 27.32 2.54
C THR A 129 8.36 25.98 2.02
N LEU A 130 8.61 25.03 2.92
CA LEU A 130 9.03 23.68 2.53
C LEU A 130 7.88 22.92 1.84
N GLY A 131 8.22 21.86 1.11
CA GLY A 131 7.22 20.88 0.70
C GLY A 131 6.73 20.05 1.91
N ALA A 132 5.63 19.33 1.72
CA ALA A 132 5.15 18.32 2.66
C ALA A 132 5.18 16.93 2.01
N VAL A 133 5.00 15.88 2.79
CA VAL A 133 4.73 14.55 2.22
C VAL A 133 3.34 14.53 1.55
N PRO A 134 3.08 13.62 0.59
CA PRO A 134 1.78 13.54 -0.08
C PRO A 134 0.63 13.20 0.87
N THR A 135 -0.56 13.70 0.55
CA THR A 135 -1.83 13.28 1.16
C THR A 135 -2.64 12.50 0.13
N LEU A 136 -3.15 11.34 0.55
CA LEU A 136 -3.93 10.46 -0.32
C LEU A 136 -4.93 9.64 0.49
N SER A 137 -5.93 9.07 -0.17
CA SER A 137 -6.84 8.07 0.39
C SER A 137 -6.55 6.68 -0.17
N THR A 138 -6.94 5.64 0.57
CA THR A 138 -6.91 4.25 0.09
C THR A 138 -8.31 3.85 -0.35
N THR A 139 -8.44 3.28 -1.55
CA THR A 139 -9.72 2.83 -2.09
C THR A 139 -10.05 1.44 -1.56
N SER A 140 -11.26 1.25 -1.02
CA SER A 140 -11.73 -0.06 -0.53
C SER A 140 -11.53 -1.17 -1.55
N ALA A 141 -11.20 -2.36 -1.06
CA ALA A 141 -10.96 -3.49 -1.93
C ALA A 141 -12.26 -4.09 -2.48
N THR A 142 -12.21 -4.56 -3.73
CA THR A 142 -13.30 -5.22 -4.47
C THR A 142 -12.74 -6.41 -5.26
N GLY A 143 -13.60 -7.22 -5.87
CA GLY A 143 -13.15 -8.36 -6.69
C GLY A 143 -12.28 -9.35 -5.89
N ILE A 144 -12.58 -9.53 -4.61
CA ILE A 144 -11.80 -10.38 -3.71
C ILE A 144 -11.92 -11.83 -4.17
N SER A 145 -10.76 -12.48 -4.30
CA SER A 145 -10.62 -13.88 -4.68
C SER A 145 -9.83 -14.65 -3.62
N LEU A 146 -9.58 -15.93 -3.88
CA LEU A 146 -8.75 -16.77 -3.03
C LEU A 146 -7.31 -16.25 -2.90
N THR A 147 -6.77 -15.58 -3.93
CA THR A 147 -5.36 -15.22 -4.00
C THR A 147 -5.12 -13.73 -4.27
N GLY A 148 -6.15 -12.90 -4.11
CA GLY A 148 -6.04 -11.51 -4.51
C GLY A 148 -7.31 -10.67 -4.38
N GLY A 149 -7.23 -9.47 -4.91
CA GLY A 149 -8.33 -8.50 -4.99
C GLY A 149 -7.86 -7.21 -5.64
N THR A 150 -8.81 -6.32 -5.94
CA THR A 150 -8.55 -5.02 -6.58
C THR A 150 -8.74 -3.89 -5.57
N THR A 151 -7.78 -2.98 -5.49
CA THR A 151 -7.78 -1.80 -4.60
C THR A 151 -7.09 -0.64 -5.30
N GLY A 152 -6.66 0.40 -4.58
CA GLY A 152 -5.99 1.55 -5.15
C GLY A 152 -5.90 2.71 -4.17
N GLY A 153 -5.79 3.91 -4.71
CA GLY A 153 -5.82 5.13 -3.92
C GLY A 153 -6.03 6.36 -4.78
N ASN A 154 -6.21 7.50 -4.13
CA ASN A 154 -6.30 8.79 -4.78
C ASN A 154 -5.41 9.81 -4.07
N ILE A 155 -4.43 10.34 -4.80
CA ILE A 155 -3.54 11.39 -4.31
C ILE A 155 -4.27 12.72 -4.42
N THR A 156 -4.78 13.22 -3.28
CA THR A 156 -5.52 14.47 -3.19
C THR A 156 -4.62 15.69 -3.08
N TYR A 157 -3.39 15.51 -2.61
CA TYR A 157 -2.39 16.56 -2.54
C TYR A 157 -0.97 15.98 -2.63
N ASN A 158 -0.12 16.54 -3.49
CA ASN A 158 1.25 16.07 -3.67
C ASN A 158 2.26 16.71 -2.71
N GLY A 159 1.80 17.53 -1.75
CA GLY A 159 2.70 18.21 -0.81
C GLY A 159 3.49 19.36 -1.43
N GLY A 160 3.10 19.84 -2.61
CA GLY A 160 3.79 20.90 -3.35
C GLY A 160 5.04 20.44 -4.08
N THR A 161 5.34 19.14 -4.13
CA THR A 161 6.47 18.58 -4.90
C THR A 161 6.03 17.38 -5.72
N THR A 162 6.71 17.11 -6.83
CA THR A 162 6.34 16.05 -7.77
C THR A 162 6.34 14.66 -7.13
N ILE A 163 5.28 13.89 -7.36
CA ILE A 163 5.20 12.48 -6.98
C ILE A 163 6.14 11.65 -7.86
N THR A 164 7.11 10.99 -7.25
CA THR A 164 8.10 10.12 -7.92
C THR A 164 7.70 8.65 -7.92
N ARG A 165 6.93 8.21 -6.92
CA ARG A 165 6.43 6.83 -6.80
C ARG A 165 5.03 6.81 -6.17
N ARG A 166 4.17 5.89 -6.60
CA ARG A 166 2.87 5.60 -5.99
C ARG A 166 2.52 4.12 -6.09
N GLY A 167 1.62 3.68 -5.23
CA GLY A 167 1.14 2.30 -5.23
C GLY A 167 0.43 1.92 -3.94
N VAL A 168 0.47 0.63 -3.62
CA VAL A 168 -0.08 0.11 -2.35
C VAL A 168 0.96 -0.71 -1.61
N CYS A 169 0.89 -0.69 -0.29
CA CYS A 169 1.64 -1.57 0.60
C CYS A 169 0.66 -2.38 1.46
N TRP A 170 1.05 -3.60 1.82
CA TRP A 170 0.21 -4.51 2.58
C TRP A 170 1.01 -5.45 3.48
N SER A 171 0.36 -5.92 4.53
CA SER A 171 0.91 -6.85 5.51
C SER A 171 -0.22 -7.60 6.21
N THR A 172 0.10 -8.71 6.87
CA THR A 172 -0.81 -9.36 7.84
C THR A 172 -0.81 -8.63 9.18
N ASN A 173 0.12 -7.70 9.39
CA ASN A 173 0.15 -6.78 10.53
C ASN A 173 -0.45 -5.42 10.18
N ALA A 174 -1.02 -4.75 11.17
CA ALA A 174 -1.57 -3.40 11.00
C ALA A 174 -0.47 -2.36 10.72
N ASN A 175 -0.88 -1.27 10.08
CA ASN A 175 -0.11 -0.12 9.64
C ASN A 175 1.05 -0.47 8.69
N PRO A 176 0.78 -1.18 7.58
CA PRO A 176 1.83 -1.51 6.61
C PRO A 176 2.48 -0.23 6.06
N THR A 177 3.76 -0.36 5.72
CA THR A 177 4.60 0.67 5.14
C THR A 177 5.25 0.17 3.86
N ILE A 178 5.98 1.05 3.18
CA ILE A 178 6.79 0.65 2.02
C ILE A 178 7.94 -0.32 2.36
N ASN A 179 8.19 -0.64 3.63
CA ASN A 179 9.15 -1.67 4.05
C ASN A 179 8.54 -3.08 4.14
N ASP A 180 7.21 -3.18 4.10
CA ASP A 180 6.48 -4.44 3.99
C ASP A 180 6.34 -4.87 2.52
N ASN A 181 5.36 -5.73 2.23
CA ASN A 181 4.99 -6.01 0.84
C ASN A 181 4.45 -4.74 0.18
N LYS A 182 4.87 -4.50 -1.07
CA LYS A 182 4.44 -3.33 -1.83
C LYS A 182 4.39 -3.61 -3.32
N LEU A 183 3.53 -2.83 -3.99
CA LEU A 183 3.40 -2.80 -5.44
C LEU A 183 3.52 -1.35 -5.89
N VAL A 184 4.55 -1.06 -6.69
CA VAL A 184 4.80 0.25 -7.31
C VAL A 184 4.14 0.27 -8.68
N ILE A 185 3.36 1.31 -9.00
CA ILE A 185 2.66 1.41 -10.30
C ILE A 185 3.07 2.62 -11.15
N GLY A 186 4.00 3.44 -10.68
CA GLY A 186 4.51 4.60 -11.40
C GLY A 186 4.53 5.86 -10.56
N SER A 187 4.35 7.02 -11.22
CA SER A 187 4.41 8.37 -10.67
C SER A 187 3.16 9.18 -11.02
N GLY A 188 3.11 10.45 -10.58
CA GLY A 188 2.03 11.38 -10.91
C GLY A 188 0.86 11.40 -9.91
N ASP A 189 0.00 12.40 -10.08
CA ASP A 189 -1.11 12.71 -9.18
C ASP A 189 -2.41 11.95 -9.53
N GLY A 190 -3.44 12.11 -8.69
CA GLY A 190 -4.79 11.60 -8.90
C GLY A 190 -5.00 10.13 -8.50
N SER A 191 -6.10 9.57 -9.03
CA SER A 191 -6.57 8.22 -8.71
C SER A 191 -5.78 7.13 -9.44
N PHE A 192 -5.66 5.98 -8.80
CA PHE A 192 -5.10 4.78 -9.39
C PHE A 192 -5.75 3.50 -8.83
N THR A 193 -5.69 2.44 -9.61
CA THR A 193 -6.23 1.11 -9.28
C THR A 193 -5.15 0.06 -9.47
N VAL A 194 -5.14 -0.96 -8.62
CA VAL A 194 -4.18 -2.07 -8.65
C VAL A 194 -4.87 -3.40 -8.38
N SER A 195 -4.38 -4.46 -8.99
CA SER A 195 -4.80 -5.84 -8.70
C SER A 195 -3.69 -6.55 -7.91
N LEU A 196 -3.99 -6.89 -6.66
CA LEU A 196 -3.15 -7.73 -5.82
C LEU A 196 -3.36 -9.19 -6.20
N THR A 197 -2.27 -9.93 -6.35
CA THR A 197 -2.24 -11.36 -6.68
C THR A 197 -1.21 -12.06 -5.80
N GLY A 198 -1.26 -13.40 -5.74
CA GLY A 198 -0.31 -14.20 -4.96
C GLY A 198 -0.49 -14.09 -3.44
N LEU A 199 -1.66 -13.61 -2.97
CA LEU A 199 -1.99 -13.62 -1.54
C LEU A 199 -2.35 -15.04 -1.10
N MET A 200 -2.08 -15.36 0.16
CA MET A 200 -2.56 -16.59 0.79
C MET A 200 -4.08 -16.52 1.00
N GLY A 201 -4.79 -17.61 0.68
CA GLY A 201 -6.23 -17.73 0.89
C GLY A 201 -6.62 -17.75 2.37
N GLY A 202 -7.87 -17.41 2.66
CA GLY A 202 -8.41 -17.31 4.02
C GLY A 202 -7.68 -16.32 4.95
N THR A 203 -6.82 -15.47 4.41
CA THR A 203 -5.95 -14.59 5.18
C THR A 203 -6.44 -13.14 5.13
N THR A 204 -6.35 -12.46 6.27
CA THR A 204 -6.64 -11.04 6.40
C THR A 204 -5.38 -10.21 6.22
N TYR A 205 -5.44 -9.22 5.34
CA TYR A 205 -4.39 -8.26 5.04
C TYR A 205 -4.85 -6.85 5.36
N TYR A 206 -3.95 -6.06 5.93
CA TYR A 206 -4.07 -4.63 6.06
C TYR A 206 -3.38 -3.97 4.86
N ILE A 207 -4.02 -2.99 4.25
CA ILE A 207 -3.56 -2.35 3.01
C ILE A 207 -3.60 -0.83 3.17
N ARG A 208 -2.56 -0.15 2.67
CA ARG A 208 -2.52 1.31 2.54
C ARG A 208 -2.01 1.71 1.17
N ALA A 209 -2.71 2.63 0.50
CA ALA A 209 -2.13 3.38 -0.61
C ALA A 209 -0.96 4.22 -0.10
N TYR A 210 0.08 4.38 -0.91
CA TYR A 210 1.21 5.26 -0.60
C TYR A 210 1.61 6.09 -1.83
N ALA A 211 2.22 7.24 -1.56
CA ALA A 211 2.90 8.06 -2.57
C ALA A 211 4.15 8.71 -1.99
N THR A 212 5.20 8.82 -2.80
CA THR A 212 6.50 9.37 -2.42
C THR A 212 6.84 10.58 -3.29
N ASN A 213 7.27 11.67 -2.67
CA ASN A 213 7.78 12.87 -3.33
C ASN A 213 9.18 13.22 -2.81
N GLY A 214 9.70 14.41 -3.14
CA GLY A 214 11.03 14.85 -2.71
C GLY A 214 11.20 15.04 -1.20
N VAL A 215 10.10 15.12 -0.44
CA VAL A 215 10.08 15.31 1.01
C VAL A 215 9.99 13.97 1.74
N GLY A 216 9.21 13.03 1.22
CA GLY A 216 9.07 11.70 1.83
C GLY A 216 7.86 10.94 1.31
N THR A 217 7.43 9.95 2.10
CA THR A 217 6.29 9.07 1.75
C THR A 217 5.08 9.38 2.60
N GLY A 218 3.98 9.69 1.93
CA GLY A 218 2.65 9.80 2.50
C GLY A 218 1.86 8.51 2.32
N TYR A 219 0.87 8.30 3.19
CA TYR A 219 0.05 7.11 3.19
C TYR A 219 -1.44 7.45 3.34
N GLY A 220 -2.28 6.68 2.67
CA GLY A 220 -3.71 6.73 2.88
C GLY A 220 -4.14 6.05 4.18
N SER A 221 -5.45 6.12 4.44
CA SER A 221 -6.11 5.36 5.50
C SER A 221 -5.86 3.86 5.32
N GLN A 222 -5.77 3.13 6.42
CA GLN A 222 -5.72 1.68 6.35
C GLN A 222 -7.10 1.12 5.99
N ILE A 223 -7.12 0.14 5.11
CA ILE A 223 -8.27 -0.75 4.88
C ILE A 223 -7.87 -2.19 5.18
N THR A 224 -8.87 -3.06 5.24
CA THR A 224 -8.69 -4.50 5.39
C THR A 224 -9.24 -5.23 4.16
N LEU A 225 -8.53 -6.26 3.72
CA LEU A 225 -8.97 -7.24 2.73
C LEU A 225 -8.83 -8.63 3.35
N THR A 226 -9.88 -9.44 3.33
CA THR A 226 -9.80 -10.85 3.69
C THR A 226 -10.04 -11.68 2.45
N THR A 227 -9.01 -12.39 1.97
CA THR A 227 -9.14 -13.30 0.82
C THR A 227 -10.17 -14.39 1.12
N SER A 228 -10.82 -14.90 0.08
CA SER A 228 -11.82 -15.97 0.23
C SER A 228 -11.24 -17.18 0.98
N ALA A 229 -12.08 -17.88 1.74
CA ALA A 229 -11.66 -19.04 2.50
C ALA A 229 -11.18 -20.18 1.59
N MET A 230 -10.15 -20.90 2.02
CA MET A 230 -9.71 -22.14 1.40
C MET A 230 -10.68 -23.24 1.83
N LEU A 231 -11.56 -23.66 0.91
CA LEU A 231 -12.56 -24.69 1.16
C LEU A 231 -12.50 -25.76 0.07
N PRO A 232 -12.79 -27.03 0.40
CA PRO A 232 -12.88 -28.07 -0.61
C PRO A 232 -13.88 -27.71 -1.72
N GLY A 233 -13.49 -27.95 -2.97
CA GLY A 233 -14.23 -27.60 -4.18
C GLY A 233 -13.85 -26.25 -4.80
N VAL A 234 -13.18 -25.35 -4.08
CA VAL A 234 -12.71 -24.07 -4.62
C VAL A 234 -11.52 -24.29 -5.55
N ALA A 235 -11.51 -23.62 -6.71
CA ALA A 235 -10.43 -23.70 -7.68
C ALA A 235 -9.11 -23.12 -7.12
N TYR A 236 -8.03 -23.89 -7.18
CA TYR A 236 -6.71 -23.51 -6.65
C TYR A 236 -5.60 -24.32 -7.34
N LEU A 237 -4.46 -23.65 -7.61
CA LEU A 237 -3.24 -24.18 -8.27
C LEU A 237 -3.48 -25.30 -9.31
N GLY A 238 -4.32 -24.99 -10.32
CA GLY A 238 -4.55 -25.86 -11.48
C GLY A 238 -5.65 -26.92 -11.33
N GLY A 239 -6.26 -27.02 -10.15
CA GLY A 239 -7.36 -27.95 -9.85
C GLY A 239 -8.35 -27.35 -8.85
N LYS A 240 -8.91 -28.18 -7.98
CA LYS A 240 -9.73 -27.77 -6.82
C LYS A 240 -9.11 -28.25 -5.53
N ILE A 241 -9.28 -27.49 -4.45
CA ILE A 241 -8.93 -27.98 -3.10
C ILE A 241 -9.77 -29.23 -2.83
N ALA A 242 -9.14 -30.35 -2.51
CA ALA A 242 -9.79 -31.62 -2.21
C ALA A 242 -9.86 -31.89 -0.72
N TYR A 243 -8.81 -31.50 0.00
CA TYR A 243 -8.70 -31.66 1.43
C TYR A 243 -7.68 -30.68 1.98
N ILE A 244 -7.90 -30.21 3.22
CA ILE A 244 -6.95 -29.38 3.97
C ILE A 244 -6.51 -30.20 5.18
N PHE A 245 -5.20 -30.35 5.36
CA PHE A 245 -4.63 -31.17 6.41
C PHE A 245 -5.04 -30.66 7.79
N GLN A 246 -5.31 -31.61 8.68
CA GLN A 246 -5.68 -31.36 10.06
C GLN A 246 -4.56 -31.82 11.00
N ALA A 247 -4.59 -31.34 12.24
CA ALA A 247 -3.63 -31.78 13.25
C ALA A 247 -3.66 -33.32 13.39
N GLY A 248 -2.49 -33.94 13.26
CA GLY A 248 -2.31 -35.39 13.26
C GLY A 248 -2.14 -36.02 11.88
N ASP A 249 -2.41 -35.29 10.79
CA ASP A 249 -2.10 -35.75 9.44
C ASP A 249 -0.59 -35.70 9.16
N VAL A 250 -0.08 -36.67 8.40
CA VAL A 250 1.32 -36.64 7.94
C VAL A 250 1.52 -35.44 7.02
N GLY A 251 2.47 -34.56 7.34
CA GLY A 251 2.72 -33.32 6.60
C GLY A 251 1.94 -32.11 7.09
N TYR A 252 1.11 -32.25 8.14
CA TYR A 252 0.55 -31.11 8.85
C TYR A 252 1.65 -30.32 9.55
N VAL A 253 1.65 -29.00 9.37
CA VAL A 253 2.53 -28.06 10.06
C VAL A 253 1.67 -26.98 10.69
N ALA A 254 1.82 -26.78 12.01
CA ALA A 254 1.01 -25.79 12.73
C ALA A 254 1.32 -24.37 12.23
N GLY A 255 0.28 -23.64 11.83
CA GLY A 255 0.40 -22.27 11.29
C GLY A 255 0.58 -22.20 9.77
N GLU A 256 0.74 -23.33 9.09
CA GLU A 256 0.80 -23.42 7.63
C GLU A 256 -0.47 -24.10 7.09
N THR A 257 -0.85 -23.77 5.86
CA THR A 257 -2.00 -24.40 5.19
C THR A 257 -1.50 -25.36 4.12
N HIS A 258 -1.52 -26.66 4.44
CA HIS A 258 -1.23 -27.72 3.48
C HIS A 258 -2.47 -28.52 3.12
N GLY A 259 -2.44 -29.16 1.96
CA GLY A 259 -3.54 -30.01 1.55
C GLY A 259 -3.35 -30.72 0.23
N PHE A 260 -4.46 -31.27 -0.26
CA PHE A 260 -4.53 -31.87 -1.59
C PHE A 260 -5.30 -30.98 -2.54
N ILE A 261 -4.80 -30.84 -3.75
CA ILE A 261 -5.52 -30.32 -4.91
C ILE A 261 -5.81 -31.49 -5.83
N ILE A 262 -7.06 -31.61 -6.28
CA ILE A 262 -7.50 -32.62 -7.23
C ILE A 262 -7.67 -31.99 -8.62
N MET A 263 -7.36 -32.76 -9.67
CA MET A 263 -7.63 -32.36 -11.04
C MET A 263 -9.12 -32.03 -11.25
N ASN A 264 -9.43 -31.15 -12.21
CA ASN A 264 -10.82 -30.81 -12.52
C ASN A 264 -11.56 -31.92 -13.28
N ASN A 265 -10.82 -32.78 -13.97
CA ASN A 265 -11.36 -33.85 -14.78
C ASN A 265 -10.55 -35.13 -14.55
N LYS A 266 -11.24 -36.27 -14.63
CA LYS A 266 -10.59 -37.57 -14.68
C LYS A 266 -9.72 -37.71 -15.93
N ILE A 267 -8.62 -38.42 -15.79
CA ILE A 267 -7.84 -38.92 -16.92
C ILE A 267 -8.51 -40.23 -17.34
N GLY A 268 -9.37 -40.14 -18.36
CA GLY A 268 -10.13 -41.27 -18.88
C GLY A 268 -9.23 -42.28 -19.58
N ILE A 269 -8.62 -43.20 -18.83
CA ILE A 269 -7.74 -44.23 -19.38
C ILE A 269 -8.33 -45.63 -19.26
N THR A 270 -7.93 -46.45 -20.23
CA THR A 270 -8.08 -47.91 -20.25
C THR A 270 -6.80 -48.54 -19.69
N GLY A 271 -6.38 -48.10 -18.49
CA GLY A 271 -5.15 -48.57 -17.85
C GLY A 271 -5.39 -49.80 -16.99
N GLN A 272 -4.52 -50.81 -17.06
CA GLN A 272 -4.59 -51.96 -16.13
C GLN A 272 -4.16 -51.53 -14.73
N PHE A 273 -5.04 -51.79 -13.78
CA PHE A 273 -4.78 -51.66 -12.35
C PHE A 273 -4.46 -53.03 -11.75
N GLY A 274 -3.38 -53.11 -10.98
CA GLY A 274 -2.98 -54.32 -10.25
C GLY A 274 -1.69 -54.97 -10.74
N GLY A 275 -1.13 -55.87 -9.94
CA GLY A 275 0.22 -56.40 -10.18
C GLY A 275 0.36 -57.54 -11.19
N TYR A 276 -0.71 -58.04 -11.82
CA TYR A 276 -0.57 -59.12 -12.81
C TYR A 276 -0.84 -58.62 -14.20
N ASN A 277 0.18 -58.75 -15.05
CA ASN A 277 0.03 -58.51 -16.46
C ASN A 277 -0.31 -59.82 -17.17
N PRO A 278 -1.54 -60.01 -17.68
CA PRO A 278 -1.93 -61.26 -18.35
C PRO A 278 -1.17 -61.49 -19.65
N THR A 279 -0.67 -60.43 -20.30
CA THR A 279 0.14 -60.51 -21.53
C THR A 279 1.54 -61.07 -21.27
N TYR A 280 2.08 -60.86 -20.05
CA TYR A 280 3.43 -61.29 -19.69
C TYR A 280 3.49 -62.32 -18.55
N SER A 281 2.34 -62.78 -18.04
CA SER A 281 2.22 -63.75 -16.93
C SER A 281 3.10 -63.44 -15.71
N THR A 282 3.31 -62.16 -15.41
CA THR A 282 4.19 -61.69 -14.33
C THR A 282 3.40 -61.06 -13.20
N TYR A 283 3.81 -61.32 -11.95
CA TYR A 283 3.30 -60.67 -10.74
C TYR A 283 4.29 -59.60 -10.28
N SER A 284 3.85 -58.35 -10.12
CA SER A 284 4.63 -57.30 -9.48
C SER A 284 4.14 -57.11 -8.05
N TYR A 285 4.99 -57.49 -7.10
CA TYR A 285 4.94 -56.93 -5.75
C TYR A 285 5.56 -55.53 -5.83
N ALA A 286 4.72 -54.51 -5.98
CA ALA A 286 5.19 -53.16 -5.74
C ALA A 286 5.10 -52.94 -4.23
N ASN A 287 6.18 -52.49 -3.59
CA ASN A 287 6.22 -52.10 -2.16
C ASN A 287 5.37 -50.82 -1.92
N THR A 288 4.12 -50.84 -2.37
CA THR A 288 3.14 -49.77 -2.20
C THR A 288 2.45 -49.91 -0.86
N SER A 289 1.99 -48.79 -0.30
CA SER A 289 1.32 -48.73 1.00
C SER A 289 -0.07 -48.11 0.88
N THR A 290 -1.00 -48.47 1.76
CA THR A 290 -2.28 -47.78 1.90
C THR A 290 -2.16 -46.48 2.71
N ALA A 291 -1.06 -46.28 3.43
CA ALA A 291 -0.91 -45.24 4.45
C ALA A 291 -1.08 -43.82 3.89
N PHE A 292 -1.59 -42.92 4.73
CA PHE A 292 -1.75 -41.52 4.37
C PHE A 292 -0.41 -40.89 3.96
N GLY A 293 -0.39 -40.16 2.84
CA GLY A 293 0.81 -39.57 2.24
C GLY A 293 1.65 -40.52 1.38
N SER A 294 1.26 -41.80 1.24
CA SER A 294 2.02 -42.75 0.42
C SER A 294 1.73 -42.68 -1.08
N GLY A 295 0.64 -42.01 -1.52
CA GLY A 295 0.17 -42.06 -2.90
C GLY A 295 1.19 -41.59 -3.93
N MET A 296 1.95 -40.54 -3.61
CA MET A 296 2.99 -40.02 -4.50
C MET A 296 4.12 -41.06 -4.68
N ASN A 297 4.57 -41.67 -3.59
CA ASN A 297 5.61 -42.70 -3.65
C ASN A 297 5.11 -43.96 -4.37
N ASN A 298 3.88 -44.39 -4.10
CA ASN A 298 3.25 -45.52 -4.78
C ASN A 298 3.18 -45.28 -6.29
N THR A 299 2.69 -44.11 -6.70
CA THR A 299 2.59 -43.73 -8.10
C THR A 299 3.98 -43.73 -8.77
N ARG A 300 5.01 -43.20 -8.09
CA ARG A 300 6.40 -43.23 -8.59
C ARG A 300 6.93 -44.65 -8.78
N ILE A 301 6.71 -45.54 -7.79
CA ILE A 301 7.11 -46.96 -7.87
C ILE A 301 6.43 -47.62 -9.07
N MET A 302 5.12 -47.43 -9.22
CA MET A 302 4.34 -48.02 -10.31
C MET A 302 4.77 -47.49 -11.68
N ASN A 303 5.11 -46.21 -11.80
CA ASN A 303 5.61 -45.63 -13.04
C ASN A 303 6.95 -46.27 -13.48
N GLY A 304 7.80 -46.67 -12.53
CA GLY A 304 9.08 -47.32 -12.80
C GLY A 304 8.98 -48.74 -13.36
N LEU A 305 7.79 -49.35 -13.38
CA LEU A 305 7.59 -50.69 -13.93
C LEU A 305 7.60 -50.69 -15.47
N SER A 306 8.09 -51.76 -16.06
CA SER A 306 8.28 -51.87 -17.51
C SER A 306 6.97 -51.90 -18.31
N TRP A 307 5.91 -52.50 -17.78
CA TRP A 307 4.62 -52.66 -18.45
C TRP A 307 3.70 -51.43 -18.31
N ASN A 308 2.68 -51.31 -19.15
CA ASN A 308 1.77 -50.17 -19.15
C ASN A 308 0.78 -50.21 -17.98
N ASN A 309 0.75 -49.17 -17.13
CA ASN A 309 -0.08 -49.12 -15.94
C ASN A 309 -0.64 -47.71 -15.71
N PHE A 310 -1.52 -47.56 -14.71
CA PHE A 310 -2.16 -46.29 -14.41
C PHE A 310 -1.19 -45.14 -14.15
N ALA A 311 -0.06 -45.39 -13.48
CA ALA A 311 0.85 -44.34 -13.04
C ALA A 311 1.53 -43.66 -14.23
N LYS A 312 1.73 -44.38 -15.34
CA LYS A 312 2.28 -43.81 -16.59
C LYS A 312 1.41 -42.74 -17.23
N ASN A 313 0.15 -42.63 -16.82
CA ASN A 313 -0.80 -41.66 -17.33
C ASN A 313 -1.05 -40.49 -16.37
N ILE A 314 -0.42 -40.47 -15.19
CA ILE A 314 -0.56 -39.39 -14.21
C ILE A 314 0.80 -38.79 -13.82
N TYR A 315 1.81 -39.65 -13.66
CA TYR A 315 3.11 -39.25 -13.16
C TYR A 315 3.82 -38.38 -14.19
N ASN A 316 4.32 -37.22 -13.78
CA ASN A 316 4.94 -36.22 -14.65
C ASN A 316 4.04 -35.67 -15.78
N VAL A 317 2.73 -35.91 -15.73
CA VAL A 317 1.79 -35.32 -16.70
C VAL A 317 1.64 -33.84 -16.41
N SER A 318 1.95 -32.99 -17.39
CA SER A 318 1.69 -31.55 -17.30
C SER A 318 0.20 -31.25 -17.49
N TYR A 319 -0.49 -30.93 -16.40
CA TYR A 319 -1.90 -30.55 -16.36
C TYR A 319 -2.06 -29.19 -15.67
N SER A 320 -2.72 -28.25 -16.35
CA SER A 320 -2.93 -26.86 -15.88
C SER A 320 -1.66 -26.14 -15.42
N GLY A 321 -0.50 -26.46 -16.01
CA GLY A 321 0.80 -25.88 -15.67
C GLY A 321 1.57 -26.59 -14.54
N TYR A 322 1.06 -27.71 -14.02
CA TYR A 322 1.69 -28.49 -12.95
C TYR A 322 1.97 -29.92 -13.39
N SER A 323 3.05 -30.53 -12.91
CA SER A 323 3.52 -31.87 -13.34
C SER A 323 3.74 -32.86 -12.20
N ASP A 324 3.46 -32.45 -10.96
CA ASP A 324 3.63 -33.20 -9.71
C ASP A 324 2.38 -34.00 -9.31
N TRP A 325 1.54 -34.36 -10.29
CA TRP A 325 0.31 -35.10 -10.06
C TRP A 325 0.56 -36.59 -9.79
N TYR A 326 -0.25 -37.17 -8.89
CA TYR A 326 -0.17 -38.57 -8.51
C TYR A 326 -1.54 -39.16 -8.17
N VAL A 327 -1.67 -40.49 -8.17
CA VAL A 327 -2.92 -41.15 -7.73
C VAL A 327 -2.93 -41.23 -6.20
N PRO A 328 -4.02 -40.86 -5.50
CA PRO A 328 -4.08 -40.98 -4.04
C PRO A 328 -4.01 -42.44 -3.57
N SER A 329 -3.43 -42.66 -2.39
CA SER A 329 -3.59 -43.90 -1.61
C SER A 329 -5.01 -44.02 -1.03
N SER A 330 -5.39 -45.21 -0.55
CA SER A 330 -6.69 -45.41 0.10
C SER A 330 -6.92 -44.46 1.28
N GLU A 331 -5.90 -44.22 2.12
CA GLU A 331 -6.08 -43.36 3.29
C GLU A 331 -6.11 -41.86 2.91
N GLU A 332 -5.44 -41.45 1.84
CA GLU A 332 -5.62 -40.10 1.28
C GLU A 332 -7.03 -39.94 0.72
N TRP A 333 -7.53 -40.96 0.01
CA TRP A 333 -8.92 -40.98 -0.44
C TRP A 333 -9.87 -40.84 0.72
N ASN A 334 -9.73 -41.61 1.82
CA ASN A 334 -10.56 -41.52 3.02
C ASN A 334 -10.71 -40.10 3.56
N LYS A 335 -9.68 -39.25 3.44
CA LYS A 335 -9.74 -37.83 3.82
C LYS A 335 -10.45 -36.94 2.80
N ILE A 336 -10.39 -37.28 1.52
CA ILE A 336 -11.03 -36.55 0.42
C ILE A 336 -12.53 -36.87 0.31
N ILE A 337 -12.96 -38.10 0.65
CA ILE A 337 -14.35 -38.57 0.46
C ILE A 337 -15.43 -37.67 1.07
N PRO A 338 -15.24 -37.11 2.28
CA PRO A 338 -16.24 -36.22 2.84
C PRO A 338 -16.53 -35.00 1.94
N ASN A 339 -15.56 -34.60 1.09
CA ASN A 339 -15.63 -33.44 0.20
C ASN A 339 -15.97 -33.79 -1.26
N TRP A 340 -16.30 -35.06 -1.52
CA TRP A 340 -16.40 -35.64 -2.86
C TRP A 340 -17.42 -34.92 -3.76
N ALA A 341 -18.55 -34.50 -3.21
CA ALA A 341 -19.54 -33.70 -3.94
C ALA A 341 -19.01 -32.29 -4.29
N SER A 342 -18.34 -31.62 -3.35
CA SER A 342 -17.81 -30.25 -3.53
C SER A 342 -16.73 -30.18 -4.60
N ILE A 343 -15.92 -31.24 -4.75
CA ILE A 343 -14.92 -31.33 -5.82
C ILE A 343 -15.51 -31.70 -7.19
N GLY A 344 -16.81 -32.01 -7.25
CA GLY A 344 -17.54 -32.24 -8.50
C GLY A 344 -17.52 -33.70 -8.98
N ILE A 345 -17.24 -34.65 -8.10
CA ILE A 345 -17.38 -36.07 -8.45
C ILE A 345 -18.72 -36.57 -7.89
N GLY A 346 -19.55 -37.20 -8.73
CA GLY A 346 -20.87 -37.69 -8.32
C GLY A 346 -20.82 -38.94 -7.44
N ALA A 347 -21.83 -39.15 -6.60
CA ALA A 347 -22.02 -40.41 -5.87
C ALA A 347 -22.18 -41.60 -6.83
N GLY A 348 -21.68 -42.77 -6.44
CA GLY A 348 -21.66 -43.98 -7.26
C GLY A 348 -20.50 -44.05 -8.26
N ASN A 349 -19.71 -42.99 -8.40
CA ASN A 349 -18.48 -43.04 -9.20
C ASN A 349 -17.36 -43.71 -8.42
N PHE A 350 -16.52 -44.44 -9.16
CA PHE A 350 -15.36 -45.14 -8.63
C PHE A 350 -14.10 -44.34 -8.93
N GLN A 351 -13.17 -44.30 -7.99
CA GLN A 351 -11.82 -43.79 -8.20
C GLN A 351 -10.79 -44.82 -7.78
N CYS A 352 -9.71 -44.89 -8.53
CA CYS A 352 -8.65 -45.85 -8.24
C CYS A 352 -7.78 -45.35 -7.09
N THR A 353 -7.22 -46.28 -6.33
CA THR A 353 -6.16 -45.97 -5.37
C THR A 353 -4.80 -46.38 -5.95
N SER A 354 -3.72 -45.84 -5.36
CA SER A 354 -2.36 -46.02 -5.86
C SER A 354 -1.68 -47.32 -5.45
N GLU A 355 -2.17 -47.97 -4.40
CA GLU A 355 -1.62 -49.23 -3.91
C GLU A 355 -2.13 -50.45 -4.69
N VAL A 356 -1.25 -51.44 -4.85
CA VAL A 356 -1.56 -52.68 -5.58
C VAL A 356 -1.10 -53.91 -4.79
N SER A 357 -1.78 -55.04 -5.02
CA SER A 357 -1.40 -56.34 -4.45
C SER A 357 -1.14 -57.39 -5.54
N ASN A 358 -0.65 -58.56 -5.11
CA ASN A 358 -0.42 -59.74 -5.95
C ASN A 358 -1.65 -60.28 -6.66
N TYR A 359 -2.86 -59.87 -6.29
CA TYR A 359 -4.09 -60.42 -6.88
C TYR A 359 -5.07 -59.36 -7.36
N ASN A 360 -5.03 -58.15 -6.81
CA ASN A 360 -6.07 -57.18 -7.06
C ASN A 360 -5.53 -55.74 -6.98
N SER A 361 -6.31 -54.82 -7.55
CA SER A 361 -6.18 -53.38 -7.34
C SER A 361 -7.29 -52.86 -6.44
N TYR A 362 -6.93 -51.90 -5.60
CA TYR A 362 -7.88 -51.23 -4.76
C TYR A 362 -8.54 -50.07 -5.51
N TYR A 363 -9.84 -49.92 -5.28
CA TYR A 363 -10.60 -48.77 -5.72
C TYR A 363 -11.52 -48.32 -4.58
N VAL A 364 -11.87 -47.04 -4.62
CA VAL A 364 -12.81 -46.43 -3.69
C VAL A 364 -14.09 -46.08 -4.44
N ALA A 365 -15.22 -46.45 -3.86
CA ALA A 365 -16.54 -46.03 -4.32
C ALA A 365 -17.14 -45.07 -3.29
N ALA A 366 -17.58 -43.91 -3.74
CA ALA A 366 -18.29 -42.97 -2.89
C ALA A 366 -19.79 -43.25 -2.92
N TYR A 367 -20.42 -43.29 -1.77
CA TYR A 367 -21.87 -43.43 -1.67
C TYR A 367 -22.43 -42.51 -0.60
N LEU A 368 -23.67 -42.09 -0.78
CA LEU A 368 -24.40 -41.31 0.21
C LEU A 368 -24.99 -42.26 1.25
N SER A 369 -24.71 -42.00 2.52
CA SER A 369 -25.32 -42.68 3.66
C SER A 369 -25.72 -41.62 4.68
N ASN A 370 -27.03 -41.50 4.96
CA ASN A 370 -27.59 -40.47 5.85
C ASN A 370 -27.13 -39.05 5.48
N ASN A 371 -27.14 -38.71 4.18
CA ASN A 371 -26.65 -37.44 3.62
C ASN A 371 -25.15 -37.13 3.86
N VAL A 372 -24.36 -38.12 4.28
CA VAL A 372 -22.91 -38.02 4.41
C VAL A 372 -22.25 -38.89 3.35
N MET A 373 -21.27 -38.33 2.64
CA MET A 373 -20.46 -39.10 1.69
C MET A 373 -19.54 -40.06 2.46
N ARG A 374 -19.60 -41.35 2.13
CA ARG A 374 -18.77 -42.41 2.69
C ARG A 374 -18.06 -43.17 1.59
N GLY A 375 -16.93 -43.79 1.94
CA GLY A 375 -16.12 -44.60 1.05
C GLY A 375 -16.25 -46.07 1.36
N ASN A 376 -16.42 -46.88 0.33
CA ASN A 376 -16.13 -48.31 0.40
C ASN A 376 -14.83 -48.55 -0.35
N LEU A 377 -13.79 -48.94 0.38
CA LEU A 377 -12.57 -49.45 -0.22
C LEU A 377 -12.82 -50.92 -0.57
N THR A 378 -12.80 -51.22 -1.87
CA THR A 378 -13.04 -52.58 -2.36
C THR A 378 -11.89 -53.01 -3.23
N ASN A 379 -11.63 -54.32 -3.21
CA ASN A 379 -10.62 -54.94 -4.04
C ASN A 379 -11.30 -55.58 -5.27
N GLY A 380 -10.95 -55.11 -6.47
CA GLY A 380 -11.58 -55.56 -7.71
C GLY A 380 -10.71 -56.53 -8.50
N GLY A 381 -11.35 -57.55 -9.10
CA GLY A 381 -10.72 -58.44 -10.07
C GLY A 381 -10.29 -57.71 -11.35
N ARG A 382 -9.24 -58.21 -11.99
CA ARG A 382 -8.27 -57.52 -12.87
C ARG A 382 -8.73 -57.14 -14.28
N SER A 383 -9.96 -56.70 -14.48
CA SER A 383 -10.45 -56.41 -15.83
C SER A 383 -11.42 -55.24 -15.97
N SER A 384 -11.72 -54.51 -14.89
CA SER A 384 -12.62 -53.35 -14.93
C SER A 384 -11.88 -52.06 -15.25
N ASN A 385 -12.46 -51.26 -16.14
CA ASN A 385 -12.04 -49.89 -16.39
C ASN A 385 -12.52 -49.01 -15.22
N TYR A 386 -11.57 -48.48 -14.44
CA TYR A 386 -11.85 -47.54 -13.35
C TYR A 386 -11.30 -46.15 -13.71
N ASP A 387 -11.96 -45.09 -13.21
CA ASP A 387 -11.54 -43.72 -13.48
C ASP A 387 -10.34 -43.33 -12.61
N ILE A 388 -9.37 -42.63 -13.20
CA ILE A 388 -8.25 -42.01 -12.48
C ILE A 388 -8.46 -40.53 -12.42
N ILE A 389 -8.22 -39.97 -11.24
CA ILE A 389 -8.06 -38.54 -11.06
C ILE A 389 -6.85 -38.31 -10.17
N GLY A 390 -5.95 -37.43 -10.61
CA GLY A 390 -4.75 -37.12 -9.86
C GLY A 390 -5.02 -36.11 -8.77
N ILE A 391 -4.23 -36.21 -7.70
CA ILE A 391 -4.04 -35.15 -6.73
C ILE A 391 -2.60 -34.64 -6.76
N ARG A 392 -2.37 -33.49 -6.14
CA ARG A 392 -1.06 -32.95 -5.81
C ARG A 392 -1.09 -32.27 -4.44
N ASN A 393 0.08 -32.14 -3.83
CA ASN A 393 0.23 -31.41 -2.57
C ASN A 393 0.32 -29.90 -2.83
N PHE A 394 -0.07 -29.08 -1.86
CA PHE A 394 0.16 -27.65 -1.84
C PHE A 394 0.47 -27.13 -0.45
#